data_AF-A0A158K4P4-F1
#
_entry.id   AF-A0A158K4P4-F1
#
_cell.length_a   1.000
_cell.length_b   1.000
_cell.length_c   1.000
_cell.angle_alpha   90.00
_cell.angle_beta   90.00
_cell.angle_gamma   90.00
#
_symmetry.space_group_name_H-M   'P 1'
#
loop_
_entity.id
_entity.type
_entity.pdbx_description
1 polymer ?
#
loop_
_entity_poly.entity_id
_entity_poly.type
_entity_poly.pdbx_seq_one_letter_code
_entity_poly.pdbx_strand_id
1 'polypeptide(L)' 'METADIVESSLTTHHAHWEKLRRDLHAHPELRFEEHRTADVVARELEALGYEVSRGLGGTGVVASLPGANPA' A
#
# COMPACT_ATOMS: atom_id res chain seq x y z
N MET A 1 12.36 -4.59 22.00
CA MET A 1 11.03 -5.00 21.55
C MET A 1 11.23 -6.03 20.45
N GLU A 2 10.59 -7.19 20.55
CA GLU A 2 10.75 -8.25 19.54
C GLU A 2 10.13 -7.79 18.21
N THR A 3 10.59 -8.33 17.08
CA THR A 3 10.01 -7.99 15.76
C THR A 3 8.51 -8.26 15.72
N ALA A 4 8.04 -9.33 16.36
CA ALA A 4 6.62 -9.65 16.48
C ALA A 4 5.84 -8.55 17.21
N ASP A 5 6.38 -8.02 18.31
CA ASP A 5 5.77 -6.93 19.08
C ASP A 5 5.67 -5.63 18.27
N ILE A 6 6.68 -5.34 17.43
CA ILE A 6 6.68 -4.18 16.53
C ILE A 6 5.54 -4.28 15.52
N VAL A 7 5.36 -5.46 14.92
CA VAL A 7 4.30 -5.69 13.93
C VAL A 7 2.93 -5.59 14.59
N GLU A 8 2.71 -6.26 15.72
CA GLU A 8 1.43 -6.24 16.45
C GLU A 8 1.04 -4.81 16.87
N SER A 9 2.00 -4.06 17.43
CA SER A 9 1.80 -2.66 17.82
C SER A 9 1.47 -1.79 16.61
N SER A 10 2.16 -1.99 15.48
CA SER A 10 1.91 -1.23 14.25
C SER A 10 0.51 -1.52 13.68
N LEU A 11 0.12 -2.80 13.61
CA LEU A 11 -1.20 -3.20 13.10
C LEU A 11 -2.33 -2.61 13.95
N THR A 12 -2.21 -2.69 15.28
CA THR A 12 -3.20 -2.12 16.20
C THR A 12 -3.31 -0.61 16.03
N THR A 13 -2.17 0.08 15.95
CA THR A 13 -2.11 1.54 15.81
C THR A 13 -2.78 2.03 14.53
N HIS A 14 -2.62 1.30 13.42
CA HIS A 14 -3.11 1.73 12.10
C HIS A 14 -4.44 1.09 11.68
N HIS A 15 -5.04 0.23 12.51
CA HIS A 15 -6.26 -0.51 12.18
C HIS A 15 -7.39 0.38 11.62
N ALA A 16 -7.66 1.52 12.26
CA ALA A 16 -8.72 2.44 11.83
C ALA A 16 -8.48 3.01 10.42
N HIS A 17 -7.22 3.26 10.06
CA HIS A 17 -6.84 3.74 8.73
C HIS A 17 -7.09 2.65 7.68
N TRP A 18 -6.64 1.41 7.93
CA TRP A 18 -6.84 0.29 7.01
C TRP A 18 -8.33 -0.07 6.82
N GLU A 19 -9.14 0.03 7.88
CA GLU A 19 -10.59 -0.15 7.78
C GLU A 19 -11.24 0.92 6.89
N LYS A 20 -10.82 2.18 7.03
CA LYS A 20 -11.30 3.29 6.19
C LYS A 20 -10.86 3.11 4.74
N LEU A 21 -9.60 2.78 4.50
CA LEU A 21 -9.04 2.53 3.17
C LEU A 21 -9.80 1.42 2.45
N ARG A 22 -10.03 0.28 3.12
CA ARG A 22 -10.81 -0.82 2.56
C ARG A 22 -12.24 -0.40 2.21
N ARG A 23 -12.92 0.35 3.09
CA ARG A 23 -14.28 0.85 2.82
C ARG A 23 -14.33 1.81 1.63
N ASP A 24 -13.33 2.68 1.50
CA ASP A 24 -13.20 3.60 0.38
C ASP A 24 -12.96 2.84 -0.94
N LEU A 25 -12.02 1.89 -0.99
CA LEU A 25 -11.80 1.07 -2.19
C LEU A 25 -13.04 0.25 -2.55
N HIS A 26 -13.74 -0.32 -1.56
CA HIS A 26 -14.96 -1.10 -1.79
C HIS A 26 -16.14 -0.27 -2.30
N ALA A 27 -16.21 1.01 -1.90
CA ALA A 27 -17.25 1.94 -2.37
C ALA A 27 -17.01 2.41 -3.82
N HIS A 28 -15.80 2.26 -4.35
CA HIS A 28 -15.41 2.72 -5.68
C HIS A 28 -14.79 1.58 -6.52
N PRO A 29 -15.58 0.55 -6.89
CA PRO A 29 -15.07 -0.54 -7.71
C PRO A 29 -14.72 -0.04 -9.12
N GLU A 30 -13.59 -0.51 -9.64
CA GLU A 30 -13.14 -0.27 -11.01
C GLU A 30 -13.08 -1.59 -11.78
N LEU A 31 -13.18 -1.52 -13.11
CA LEU A 31 -13.16 -2.69 -13.99
C LEU A 31 -11.73 -3.14 -14.28
N ARG A 32 -11.63 -4.36 -14.82
CA ARG A 32 -10.34 -4.94 -15.22
C ARG A 32 -9.59 -4.01 -16.17
N PHE A 33 -8.35 -3.66 -15.80
CA PHE A 33 -7.44 -2.77 -16.54
C PHE A 33 -7.83 -1.29 -16.53
N GLU A 34 -8.84 -0.90 -15.75
CA GLU A 34 -9.32 0.48 -15.61
C GLU A 34 -9.18 0.98 -14.17
N GLU A 35 -8.41 0.30 -13.33
CA GLU A 35 -8.21 0.59 -11.90
C GLU A 35 -7.33 1.82 -11.63
N HIS A 36 -7.59 2.94 -12.33
CA HIS A 36 -6.78 4.15 -12.26
C HIS A 36 -6.78 4.79 -10.87
N ARG A 37 -7.96 4.94 -10.26
CA ARG A 37 -8.11 5.53 -8.93
C ARG A 37 -7.52 4.61 -7.87
N THR A 38 -7.74 3.30 -7.99
CA THR A 38 -7.18 2.31 -7.07
C THR A 38 -5.66 2.30 -7.14
N ALA A 39 -5.08 2.34 -8.34
CA ALA A 39 -3.64 2.46 -8.53
C ALA A 39 -3.07 3.77 -7.95
N ASP A 40 -3.80 4.89 -8.05
CA ASP A 40 -3.45 6.16 -7.41
C ASP A 40 -3.47 6.07 -5.89
N VAL A 41 -4.50 5.44 -5.31
CA VAL A 41 -4.60 5.25 -3.86
C VAL A 41 -3.45 4.39 -3.34
N VAL A 42 -3.20 3.24 -3.96
CA VAL A 42 -2.12 2.32 -3.55
C VAL A 42 -0.75 3.00 -3.63
N ALA A 43 -0.47 3.72 -4.72
CA ALA A 43 0.80 4.42 -4.87
C ALA A 43 1.00 5.49 -3.78
N ARG A 44 -0.04 6.29 -3.49
CA ARG A 44 0.02 7.32 -2.44
C ARG A 44 0.27 6.73 -1.06
N GLU A 45 -0.39 5.63 -0.72
CA GLU A 45 -0.19 4.95 0.57
C GLU A 45 1.25 4.42 0.69
N LEU A 46 1.80 3.84 -0.37
CA LEU A 46 3.18 3.33 -0.39
C LEU A 46 4.23 4.47 -0.36
N GLU A 47 4.01 5.54 -1.12
CA GLU A 47 4.86 6.73 -1.10
C GLU A 47 4.86 7.39 0.30
N ALA A 48 3.70 7.47 0.97
CA ALA A 48 3.59 8.01 2.31
C ALA A 48 4.32 7.17 3.37
N LEU A 49 4.48 5.87 3.13
CA LEU A 49 5.29 4.97 3.95
C LEU A 49 6.80 5.05 3.64
N GLY A 50 7.19 5.85 2.64
CA GLY A 50 8.58 6.08 2.27
C GLY A 50 9.15 5.06 1.28
N TYR A 51 8.31 4.26 0.62
CA TYR A 51 8.76 3.34 -0.42
C TYR A 51 9.10 4.07 -1.72
N GLU A 52 10.05 3.52 -2.47
CA GLU A 52 10.26 3.89 -3.87
C GLU A 52 9.19 3.19 -4.74
N VAL A 53 8.33 3.97 -5.40
CA VAL A 53 7.17 3.46 -6.13
C VAL A 53 7.32 3.68 -7.64
N SER A 54 7.17 2.59 -8.40
CA SER A 54 7.06 2.59 -9.86
C SER A 54 5.61 2.34 -10.28
N ARG A 55 5.10 3.14 -11.20
CA ARG A 55 3.69 3.16 -11.63
C ARG A 55 3.56 2.93 -13.13
N GLY A 56 2.37 2.53 -13.58
CA GLY A 56 2.05 2.40 -15.01
C GLY A 56 2.45 1.06 -15.63
N LEU A 57 2.78 0.05 -14.82
CA LEU A 57 3.13 -1.28 -15.32
C LEU A 57 1.88 -1.98 -15.84
N GLY A 58 1.83 -2.27 -17.14
CA GLY A 58 0.63 -2.88 -17.74
C GLY A 58 -0.62 -2.00 -17.63
N GLY A 59 -0.47 -0.67 -17.59
CA GLY A 59 -1.57 0.29 -17.45
C GLY A 59 -1.73 0.79 -16.02
N THR A 60 -2.29 -0.04 -15.13
CA THR A 60 -2.65 0.34 -13.75
C THR A 60 -1.75 -0.31 -12.67
N GLY A 61 -0.77 -1.11 -13.06
CA GLY A 61 0.13 -1.78 -12.12
C GLY A 61 1.05 -0.82 -11.35
N VAL A 62 1.25 -1.15 -10.07
CA VAL A 62 2.12 -0.45 -9.11
C VAL A 62 3.09 -1.44 -8.48
N VAL A 63 4.36 -1.09 -8.41
CA VAL A 63 5.42 -1.84 -7.72
C VAL A 63 6.12 -0.91 -6.74
N ALA A 64 6.35 -1.38 -5.51
CA ALA A 64 7.10 -0.64 -4.49
C ALA A 64 8.27 -1.47 -3.97
N SER A 65 9.41 -0.81 -3.79
CA SER A 65 10.65 -1.43 -3.32
C SER A 65 10.89 -1.12 -1.85
N LEU A 66 10.99 -2.16 -1.02
CA LEU A 66 11.51 -2.07 0.35
C LEU A 66 12.98 -2.52 0.34
N PRO A 67 13.95 -1.60 0.40
CA PRO A 67 15.35 -1.99 0.51
C PRO A 67 15.60 -2.74 1.82
N GLY A 68 16.20 -3.92 1.71
CA GLY A 68 16.64 -4.68 2.87
C GLY A 68 17.82 -3.99 3.58
N ALA A 69 18.01 -4.26 4.87
CA ALA A 69 19.12 -3.71 5.65
C ALA A 69 20.50 -4.26 5.23
N ASN A 70 20.54 -5.33 4.42
CA ASN A 70 21.76 -5.89 3.86
C ASN A 70 21.47 -6.45 2.45
N PRO A 71 21.35 -5.58 1.43
CA PRO A 71 21.16 -6.03 0.06
C PRO A 71 22.47 -6.64 -0.44
N ALA A 72 22.48 -7.95 -0.68
CA ALA A 72 23.61 -8.63 -1.34
C ALA A 72 23.67 -8.25 -2.82
#